data_AF-A0A2R7P3L5-F1
#
_entry.id   AF-A0A2R7P3L5-F1
#
_cell.length_a   1.000
_cell.length_b   1.000
_cell.length_c   1.000
_cell.angle_alpha   90.00
_cell.angle_beta   90.00
_cell.angle_gamma   90.00
#
_symmetry.space_group_name_H-M   'P 1'
#
loop_
_entity.id
_entity.type
_entity.pdbx_description
1 polymer ?
#
loop_
_entity_poly.entity_id
_entity_poly.type
_entity_poly.pdbx_seq_one_letter_code
_entity_poly.pdbx_strand_id
1 'polypeptide(L)' 'MIRLGSQIRLTQKEIEYFRWLTDIEPAGIRTRADLDAYVAKCKAHYWGVSQDTQFLHWMI' A
#
# COMPACT_ATOMS: atom_id res chain seq x y z
N MET A 1 -5.79 10.74 2.55
CA MET A 1 -4.59 10.82 1.70
C MET A 1 -4.59 12.19 1.08
N ILE A 2 -3.51 12.96 1.21
CA ILE A 2 -3.42 14.28 0.58
C ILE A 2 -2.75 14.10 -0.77
N ARG A 3 -3.41 14.53 -1.86
CA ARG A 3 -2.85 14.53 -3.21
C ARG A 3 -2.50 15.96 -3.61
N LEU A 4 -1.24 16.19 -3.95
CA LEU A 4 -0.69 17.46 -4.43
C LEU A 4 -0.14 17.21 -5.84
N GLY A 5 -1.04 17.17 -6.82
CA GLY A 5 -0.72 16.78 -8.19
C GLY A 5 -0.19 15.34 -8.25
N SER A 6 1.05 15.17 -8.73
CA SER A 6 1.74 13.87 -8.79
C SER A 6 2.26 13.38 -7.44
N GLN A 7 2.29 14.25 -6.43
CA GLN A 7 2.74 13.92 -5.09
C GLN A 7 1.58 13.44 -4.23
N ILE A 8 1.87 12.41 -3.44
CA ILE A 8 0.97 11.82 -2.46
C ILE A 8 1.63 11.97 -1.11
N ARG A 9 0.87 12.44 -0.12
CA ARG A 9 1.28 12.41 1.27
C ARG A 9 0.28 11.57 2.04
N LEU A 10 0.76 10.47 2.60
CA LEU A 10 0.01 9.69 3.56
C LEU A 10 -0.08 10.46 4.88
N THR A 11 -1.26 10.45 5.47
CA THR A 11 -1.46 10.92 6.85
C THR A 11 -1.03 9.82 7.83
N GLN A 12 -0.74 10.19 9.07
CA GLN A 12 -0.30 9.23 10.09
C GLN A 12 -1.32 8.10 10.32
N LYS A 13 -2.62 8.42 10.32
CA LYS A 13 -3.68 7.41 10.42
C LYS A 13 -3.67 6.40 9.27
N GLU A 14 -3.32 6.84 8.07
CA GLU A 14 -3.24 5.95 6.90
C GLU A 14 -2.00 5.07 6.97
N ILE A 15 -0.88 5.60 7.46
CA ILE A 15 0.33 4.83 7.72
C ILE A 15 0.04 3.73 8.75
N GLU A 16 -0.63 4.06 9.85
CA GLU A 16 -1.05 3.10 10.88
C GLU A 16 -2.00 2.04 10.30
N TYR A 17 -2.98 2.45 9.49
CA TYR A 17 -3.92 1.53 8.86
C TYR A 17 -3.24 0.59 7.85
N PHE A 18 -2.35 1.10 7.01
CA PHE A 18 -1.59 0.28 6.06
C PHE A 18 -0.65 -0.68 6.76
N ARG A 19 0.02 -0.24 7.83
CA ARG A 19 0.85 -1.10 8.66
C ARG A 19 0.02 -2.20 9.31
N TRP A 20 -1.15 -1.89 9.86
CA TRP A 20 -2.05 -2.88 10.42
C TRP A 20 -2.56 -3.89 9.37
N LEU A 21 -2.87 -3.42 8.17
CA LEU A 21 -3.44 -4.23 7.10
C LEU A 21 -2.41 -5.15 6.43
N THR A 22 -1.20 -4.63 6.19
CA THR A 22 -0.20 -5.31 5.34
C THR A 22 1.05 -5.75 6.10
N ASP A 23 1.14 -5.46 7.40
CA ASP A 23 2.31 -5.68 8.28
C ASP A 23 3.65 -5.12 7.74
N ILE A 24 3.59 -4.36 6.65
CA ILE A 24 4.71 -3.71 5.98
C ILE A 24 4.63 -2.23 6.32
N GLU A 25 5.76 -1.62 6.65
CA GLU A 25 5.83 -0.19 6.92
C GLU A 25 5.70 0.60 5.61
N PRO A 26 4.67 1.46 5.44
CA PRO A 26 4.50 2.31 4.27
C PRO A 26 5.40 3.55 4.36
N ALA A 27 6.71 3.32 4.50
CA ALA A 27 7.71 4.37 4.56
C ALA A 27 8.03 4.89 3.15
N GLY A 28 8.05 6.21 2.99
CA GLY A 28 8.58 6.85 1.78
C GLY A 28 7.60 7.02 0.61
N ILE A 29 6.30 6.74 0.80
CA ILE A 29 5.29 6.95 -0.26
C ILE A 29 5.07 8.45 -0.45
N ARG A 30 5.67 9.00 -1.51
CA ARG A 30 5.61 10.43 -1.86
C ARG A 30 4.97 10.69 -3.21
N THR A 31 4.83 9.64 -4.03
CA THR A 31 4.26 9.71 -5.37
C THR A 31 3.34 8.53 -5.65
N ARG A 32 2.60 8.61 -6.75
CA ARG A 32 1.79 7.47 -7.24
C ARG A 32 2.67 6.26 -7.55
N ALA A 33 3.86 6.47 -8.13
CA ALA A 33 4.80 5.40 -8.42
C ALA A 33 5.30 4.69 -7.16
N ASP A 34 5.56 5.44 -6.08
CA ASP A 34 5.95 4.84 -4.79
C ASP A 34 4.82 4.01 -4.19
N LEU A 35 3.57 4.47 -4.36
CA LEU A 35 2.39 3.72 -3.93
C LEU A 35 2.24 2.42 -4.72
N ASP A 36 2.43 2.45 -6.04
CA ASP A 36 2.37 1.26 -6.88
C ASP A 36 3.49 0.26 -6.52
N ALA A 37 4.71 0.75 -6.26
CA ALA A 37 5.83 -0.07 -5.80
C ALA A 37 5.55 -0.70 -4.41
N TYR A 38 4.96 0.06 -3.49
CA TYR A 38 4.52 -0.44 -2.20
C TYR A 38 3.48 -1.55 -2.34
N VAL A 39 2.44 -1.33 -3.17
CA VAL A 39 1.41 -2.33 -3.46
C VAL A 39 2.01 -3.57 -4.10
N ALA A 40 2.97 -3.43 -5.02
CA ALA A 40 3.68 -4.57 -5.62
C ALA A 40 4.46 -5.37 -4.57
N LYS A 41 5.12 -4.70 -3.63
CA LYS A 41 5.83 -5.34 -2.50
C LYS A 41 4.86 -6.07 -1.57
N CYS A 42 3.73 -5.45 -1.22
CA CYS A 42 2.67 -6.11 -0.45
C CYS A 42 2.14 -7.33 -1.19
N LYS A 43 1.81 -7.18 -2.47
CA LYS A 43 1.36 -8.31 -3.32
C LYS A 43 2.39 -9.42 -3.31
N ALA A 44 3.66 -9.16 -3.56
CA ALA A 44 4.73 -10.16 -3.55
C ALA A 44 4.91 -10.82 -2.17
N HIS A 45 4.77 -10.06 -1.08
CA HIS A 45 4.85 -10.59 0.29
C HIS A 45 3.70 -11.55 0.60
N TYR A 46 2.50 -11.27 0.10
CA TYR A 46 1.33 -12.15 0.25
C TYR A 46 1.20 -13.19 -0.88
N TRP A 47 1.99 -13.08 -1.95
CA TRP A 47 1.98 -13.99 -3.10
C TRP A 47 2.62 -15.33 -2.73
N GLY A 48 1.83 -16.18 -2.09
CA GLY A 48 2.23 -17.51 -1.64
C GLY A 48 1.43 -18.05 -0.46
N VAL A 49 0.53 -17.26 0.14
CA VAL A 49 -0.10 -17.65 1.42
C VAL A 49 -1.46 -18.30 1.28
N SER A 50 -2.30 -18.01 0.28
CA SER A 50 -3.58 -18.74 0.10
C SER A 50 -4.30 -18.31 -1.18
N GLN A 51 -5.23 -19.14 -1.67
CA GLN A 51 -6.25 -18.79 -2.68
C GLN A 51 -7.08 -17.53 -2.34
N ASP A 52 -6.89 -16.95 -1.14
CA ASP A 52 -7.50 -15.73 -0.60
C ASP A 52 -6.86 -14.40 -1.07
N THR A 53 -5.96 -14.41 -2.07
CA THR A 53 -5.47 -13.15 -2.68
C THR A 53 -6.55 -12.45 -3.54
N GLN A 54 -7.84 -12.75 -3.34
CA GLN A 54 -8.96 -12.03 -3.96
C GLN A 54 -9.16 -10.63 -3.36
N PHE A 55 -8.78 -10.42 -2.09
CA PHE A 55 -9.01 -9.12 -1.43
C PHE A 55 -8.12 -7.99 -1.98
N LEU A 56 -6.90 -8.32 -2.43
CA LEU A 56 -5.98 -7.35 -3.05
C LEU A 56 -6.41 -6.91 -4.46
N HIS A 57 -7.34 -7.63 -5.10
CA HIS A 57 -7.88 -7.27 -6.42
C HIS A 57 -8.87 -6.10 -6.34
N TRP A 58 -9.51 -5.89 -5.18
CA TRP A 58 -10.56 -4.88 -4.98
C TRP A 58 -10.03 -3.49 -4.60
N MET A 59 -8.71 -3.31 -4.46
CA MET A 59 -8.08 -2.03 -4.11
C MET A 59 -7.61 -1.21 -5.33
N ILE A 60 -8.10 -1.51 -6.54
CA ILE A 60 -7.89 -0.70 -7.76
C ILE A 60 -9.17 0.05 -8.11
#